data_AF-A0A820MIH7-F1
#
_entry.id   AF-A0A820MIH7-F1
#
_cell.length_a   1.000
_cell.length_b   1.000
_cell.length_c   1.000
_cell.angle_alpha   90.00
_cell.angle_beta   90.00
_cell.angle_gamma   90.00
#
_symmetry.space_group_name_H-M   'P 1'
#
loop_
_entity.id
_entity.type
_entity.pdbx_description
1 polymer ?
#
loop_
_entity_poly.entity_id
_entity_poly.type
_entity_poly.pdbx_seq_one_letter_code
_entity_poly.pdbx_strand_id
1 'polypeptide(L)'
;INDYIYMGQIQLGLIVTKGLLEIDVICAKGLERVIIDNDNNHHAARIDDIPPDTYVKTYLRTGTRRVQKRKTAIIKANYNPEYHAKLKYNACNVMGKFLFFY
;
A
#
# COMPACT_ATOMS: atom_id res chain seq x y z
N ILE A 1 -7.90 -2.51 24.13
CA ILE A 1 -8.41 -2.00 22.84
C ILE A 1 -7.31 -2.17 21.81
N ASN A 2 -7.49 -3.09 20.86
CA ASN A 2 -6.59 -3.24 19.72
C ASN A 2 -7.28 -2.60 18.51
N ASP A 3 -6.53 -1.79 17.78
CA ASP A 3 -7.03 -1.07 16.60
C ASP A 3 -6.40 -1.66 15.34
N TYR A 4 -7.22 -2.00 14.36
CA TYR A 4 -6.79 -2.60 13.09
C TYR A 4 -7.39 -1.86 11.91
N ILE A 5 -6.63 -1.72 10.83
CA ILE A 5 -7.18 -1.28 9.54
C ILE A 5 -7.67 -2.52 8.81
N TYR A 6 -8.98 -2.65 8.56
CA TYR A 6 -9.53 -3.71 7.72
C TYR A 6 -9.21 -3.43 6.25
N MET A 7 -8.84 -4.48 5.51
CA MET A 7 -8.13 -4.36 4.23
C MET A 7 -9.07 -3.88 3.12
N GLY A 8 -9.04 -2.58 2.88
CA GLY A 8 -9.50 -1.97 1.63
C GLY A 8 -8.74 -2.50 0.42
N GLN A 9 -9.13 -2.03 -0.77
CA GLN A 9 -8.55 -2.47 -2.03
C GLN A 9 -7.57 -1.44 -2.59
N ILE A 10 -6.52 -1.91 -3.25
CA ILE A 10 -5.55 -1.06 -3.95
C ILE A 10 -5.67 -1.26 -5.46
N GLN A 11 -5.68 -0.16 -6.20
CA GLN A 11 -5.68 -0.16 -7.66
C GLN A 11 -4.27 0.12 -8.17
N LEU A 12 -3.73 -0.81 -8.97
CA LEU A 12 -2.39 -0.77 -9.51
C LEU A 12 -2.41 -1.01 -11.02
N GLY A 13 -1.57 -0.29 -11.75
CA GLY A 13 -1.16 -0.63 -13.11
C GLY A 13 0.28 -1.15 -13.10
N LEU A 14 0.54 -2.25 -13.81
CA LEU A 14 1.90 -2.75 -14.00
C LEU A 14 2.16 -2.85 -15.50
N ILE A 15 3.27 -2.25 -15.94
CA ILE A 15 3.68 -2.33 -17.33
C ILE A 15 5.20 -2.49 -17.41
N VAL A 16 5.65 -3.33 -18.34
CA VAL A 16 7.07 -3.43 -18.67
C VAL A 16 7.28 -2.79 -20.04
N THR A 17 8.02 -1.68 -20.09
CA THR A 17 8.36 -1.00 -21.35
C THR A 17 9.83 -0.62 -21.37
N LYS A 18 10.50 -0.77 -22.53
CA LYS A 18 11.88 -0.32 -22.77
C LYS A 18 12.88 -0.72 -21.66
N GLY A 19 12.76 -1.94 -21.12
CA GLY A 19 13.64 -2.43 -20.06
C GLY A 19 13.38 -1.85 -18.67
N LEU A 20 12.20 -1.26 -18.44
CA LEU A 20 11.74 -0.78 -17.15
C LEU A 20 10.43 -1.48 -16.77
N LEU A 21 10.32 -1.90 -15.51
CA LEU A 21 9.04 -2.17 -14.88
C LEU A 21 8.54 -0.85 -14.28
N GLU A 22 7.41 -0.38 -14.79
CA GLU A 22 6.68 0.76 -14.25
C GLU A 22 5.46 0.26 -13.48
N ILE A 23 5.29 0.81 -12.28
CA ILE A 23 4.18 0.53 -11.39
C ILE A 23 3.42 1.84 -11.20
N ASP A 24 2.22 1.89 -11.76
CA ASP A 24 1.26 2.96 -11.52
C ASP A 24 0.49 2.64 -10.23
N VAL A 25 0.79 3.37 -9.17
CA VAL A 25 0.02 3.34 -7.92
C VAL A 25 -1.08 4.38 -8.03
N ILE A 26 -2.32 3.94 -8.23
CA ILE A 26 -3.44 4.81 -8.59
C ILE A 26 -4.13 5.31 -7.32
N CYS A 27 -4.82 4.42 -6.62
CA CYS A 27 -5.55 4.75 -5.40
C CYS A 27 -5.72 3.54 -4.49
N ALA A 28 -6.06 3.76 -3.22
CA ALA A 28 -6.70 2.76 -2.37
C ALA A 28 -8.13 3.19 -2.04
N LYS A 29 -9.01 2.24 -1.77
CA LYS A 29 -10.43 2.48 -1.45
C LYS A 29 -10.89 1.61 -0.30
N GLY A 30 -11.78 2.15 0.53
CA GLY A 30 -12.39 1.42 1.64
C GLY A 30 -11.38 1.03 2.72
N LEU A 31 -10.40 1.90 3.00
CA LEU A 31 -9.59 1.73 4.20
C LEU A 31 -10.51 2.05 5.38
N GLU A 32 -10.74 1.11 6.28
CA GLU A 32 -11.62 1.31 7.45
C GLU A 32 -10.85 1.01 8.72
N ARG A 33 -11.02 1.85 9.75
CA ARG A 33 -10.47 1.63 11.07
C ARG A 33 -11.48 0.83 11.89
N VAL A 34 -11.09 -0.35 12.36
CA VAL A 34 -11.92 -1.23 13.19
C VAL A 34 -11.31 -1.29 14.58
N ILE A 35 -12.07 -0.84 15.56
CA ILE A 35 -11.69 -0.91 16.96
C ILE A 35 -12.32 -2.17 17.55
N ILE A 36 -11.46 -3.03 18.12
CA ILE A 36 -11.91 -4.22 18.87
C ILE A 36 -11.89 -3.85 20.36
N ASP A 37 -13.07 -3.76 20.95
CA ASP A 37 -13.25 -3.64 22.39
C ASP A 37 -13.23 -5.01 23.08
N ASN A 38 -13.15 -5.01 24.41
CA ASN A 38 -13.01 -6.23 25.21
C ASN A 38 -14.26 -7.13 25.14
N ASP A 39 -15.37 -6.63 24.61
CA ASP A 39 -16.62 -7.38 24.44
C ASP A 39 -16.64 -8.18 23.11
N ASN A 40 -15.52 -8.21 22.37
CA ASN A 40 -15.37 -8.81 21.04
C ASN A 40 -16.33 -8.23 19.99
N ASN A 41 -16.85 -7.03 20.22
CA ASN A 41 -17.75 -6.41 19.27
C ASN A 41 -16.93 -5.61 18.26
N HIS A 42 -17.01 -6.01 16.99
CA HIS A 42 -16.34 -5.28 15.91
C HIS A 42 -17.16 -4.04 15.58
N HIS A 43 -16.84 -2.92 16.21
CA HIS A 43 -17.40 -1.64 15.82
C HIS A 43 -16.45 -0.96 14.81
N ALA A 44 -16.96 -0.68 13.60
CA ALA A 44 -16.36 0.33 12.74
C ALA A 44 -16.45 1.66 13.49
N ALA A 45 -15.36 2.03 14.16
CA ALA A 45 -15.42 3.09 15.15
C ALA A 45 -15.57 4.45 14.47
N ARG A 46 -16.58 5.21 14.92
CA ARG A 46 -16.85 6.60 14.54
C ARG A 46 -16.63 7.58 15.68
N ILE A 47 -15.61 7.33 16.49
CA ILE A 47 -15.31 8.13 17.66
C ILE A 47 -13.84 8.53 17.49
N ASP A 48 -13.63 9.69 16.88
CA ASP A 48 -12.38 10.25 16.35
C ASP A 48 -11.95 9.74 14.95
N ASP A 49 -12.87 9.93 13.99
CA ASP A 49 -12.90 9.63 12.54
C ASP A 49 -11.71 10.13 11.67
N ILE A 50 -10.54 10.44 12.25
CA ILE A 50 -9.40 10.90 11.45
C ILE A 50 -8.77 9.67 10.77
N PRO A 51 -8.83 9.60 9.43
CA PRO A 51 -8.21 8.50 8.71
C PRO A 51 -6.70 8.51 8.93
N PRO A 52 -6.01 7.37 8.78
CA PRO A 52 -4.56 7.34 8.87
C PRO A 52 -3.91 8.12 7.71
N ASP A 53 -2.68 8.57 7.93
CA ASP A 53 -1.78 8.98 6.86
C ASP A 53 -1.29 7.73 6.10
N THR A 54 -1.43 7.72 4.78
CA THR A 54 -1.21 6.53 3.95
C THR A 54 -0.10 6.75 2.93
N TYR A 55 0.64 5.70 2.62
CA TYR A 55 1.61 5.66 1.53
C TYR A 55 1.76 4.21 1.07
N VAL A 56 2.13 4.00 -0.20
CA VAL A 56 2.39 2.66 -0.74
C VAL A 56 3.88 2.49 -0.94
N LYS A 57 4.38 1.31 -0.61
CA LYS A 57 5.79 0.99 -0.66
C LYS A 57 6.02 -0.35 -1.35
N THR A 58 6.94 -0.36 -2.29
CA THR A 58 7.29 -1.55 -3.04
C THR A 58 8.72 -1.99 -2.75
N TYR A 59 8.93 -3.30 -2.84
CA TYR A 59 10.23 -3.93 -2.69
C TYR A 59 10.42 -5.01 -3.73
N LEU A 60 11.63 -5.11 -4.26
CA LEU A 60 12.08 -6.31 -4.94
C LEU A 60 12.79 -7.21 -3.93
N ARG A 61 12.49 -8.50 -3.97
CA ARG A 61 13.06 -9.47 -3.02
C ARG A 61 13.67 -10.65 -3.76
N THR A 62 14.87 -11.04 -3.33
CA THR A 62 15.52 -12.30 -3.69
C THR A 62 15.86 -13.03 -2.40
N GLY A 63 15.35 -14.25 -2.20
CA GLY A 63 15.51 -14.96 -0.93
C GLY A 63 14.85 -14.20 0.23
N THR A 64 15.59 -13.91 1.31
CA THR A 64 15.12 -13.13 2.47
C THR A 64 15.41 -11.63 2.37
N ARG A 65 16.26 -11.20 1.44
CA ARG A 65 16.74 -9.83 1.37
C ARG A 65 15.78 -8.94 0.59
N ARG A 66 15.29 -7.89 1.25
CA ARG A 66 14.56 -6.77 0.60
C ARG A 66 15.56 -5.81 -0.02
N VAL A 67 15.48 -5.59 -1.32
CA VAL A 67 16.34 -4.66 -2.07
C VAL A 67 15.49 -3.64 -2.84
N GLN A 68 16.08 -2.50 -3.17
CA GLN A 68 15.48 -1.47 -4.03
C GLN A 68 14.08 -1.03 -3.57
N LYS A 69 13.97 -0.49 -2.37
CA LYS A 69 12.70 0.09 -1.91
C LYS A 69 12.30 1.29 -2.78
N ARG A 70 11.03 1.38 -3.13
CA ARG A 70 10.39 2.58 -3.71
C ARG A 70 9.13 2.88 -2.90
N LYS A 71 8.73 4.15 -2.83
CA LYS A 71 7.51 4.57 -2.10
C LYS A 71 6.85 5.75 -2.78
N THR A 72 5.54 5.88 -2.58
CA THR A 72 4.79 7.08 -2.93
C THR A 72 5.04 8.19 -1.91
N ALA A 73 4.53 9.40 -2.22
CA ALA A 73 4.31 10.41 -1.20
C ALA A 73 3.26 9.94 -0.18
N ILE A 74 3.22 10.61 0.97
CA ILE A 74 2.22 10.38 2.01
C ILE A 74 0.97 11.19 1.66
N ILE A 75 -0.19 10.54 1.67
CA ILE A 75 -1.51 11.18 1.59
C ILE A 75 -2.08 11.19 3.00
N LYS A 76 -2.39 12.39 3.51
CA LYS A 76 -2.83 12.56 4.89
C LYS A 76 -4.32 12.30 5.05
N ALA A 77 -4.70 11.71 6.18
CA ALA A 77 -6.08 11.67 6.66
C ALA A 77 -7.14 11.39 5.57
N ASN A 78 -6.95 10.32 4.78
CA ASN A 78 -7.90 9.91 3.75
C ASN A 78 -8.10 8.38 3.70
N TYR A 79 -9.35 7.92 3.79
CA TYR A 79 -9.74 6.50 3.66
C TYR A 79 -9.77 6.00 2.20
N ASN A 80 -9.76 6.92 1.24
CA ASN A 80 -9.71 6.65 -0.20
C ASN A 80 -8.57 7.45 -0.85
N PRO A 81 -7.31 7.20 -0.46
CA PRO A 81 -6.18 7.99 -0.92
C PRO A 81 -5.92 7.78 -2.41
N GLU A 82 -5.73 8.89 -3.12
CA GLU A 82 -5.28 8.93 -4.51
C GLU A 82 -3.79 9.24 -4.56
N TYR A 83 -2.99 8.30 -5.05
CA TYR A 83 -1.53 8.40 -5.07
C TYR A 83 -0.99 8.92 -6.40
N HIS A 84 -1.62 8.50 -7.52
CA HIS A 84 -1.23 8.82 -8.90
C HIS A 84 0.29 8.85 -9.14
N ALA A 85 0.99 7.82 -8.64
CA ALA A 85 2.45 7.80 -8.57
C ALA A 85 3.04 6.66 -9.39
N LYS A 86 4.06 6.98 -10.21
CA LYS A 86 4.86 6.00 -10.96
C LYS A 86 6.10 5.58 -10.18
N LEU A 87 6.19 4.30 -9.81
CA LEU A 87 7.41 3.70 -9.25
C LEU A 87 8.11 2.87 -10.32
N LYS A 88 9.42 3.05 -10.49
CA LYS A 88 10.19 2.41 -11.56
C LYS A 88 11.32 1.53 -11.06
N TYR A 89 11.49 0.40 -11.76
CA TYR A 89 12.57 -0.55 -11.60
C TYR A 89 13.20 -0.88 -12.95
N ASN A 90 14.53 -1.01 -13.01
CA ASN A 90 15.16 -1.58 -14.21
C ASN A 90 14.76 -3.06 -14.31
N ALA A 91 14.30 -3.50 -15.47
CA ALA A 91 13.84 -4.87 -15.70
C ALA A 91 14.95 -5.91 -15.42
N CYS A 92 16.21 -5.57 -15.68
CA CYS A 92 17.36 -6.41 -15.30
C CYS A 92 17.43 -6.68 -13.79
N ASN A 93 16.95 -5.75 -12.96
CA ASN A 93 16.88 -5.93 -11.52
C ASN A 93 15.60 -6.66 -11.07
N VAL A 94 14.57 -6.74 -11.92
CA VAL A 94 13.31 -7.42 -11.62
C VAL A 94 13.41 -8.91 -11.88
N MET A 95 14.15 -9.33 -12.90
CA MET A 95 14.23 -10.72 -13.31
C MET A 95 14.71 -11.64 -12.16
N GLY A 96 13.95 -12.70 -11.89
CA GLY A 96 14.23 -13.63 -10.78
C GLY A 96 13.96 -13.05 -9.38
N LYS A 97 13.27 -11.91 -9.28
CA LYS A 97 12.86 -11.31 -8.00
C LYS A 97 11.35 -11.24 -7.91
N PHE A 98 10.86 -11.22 -6.68
CA PHE A 98 9.46 -11.03 -6.37
C PHE A 98 9.20 -9.58 -5.98
N LEU A 99 8.13 -8.99 -6.51
CA LEU A 99 7.66 -7.66 -6.16
C LEU A 99 6.65 -7.76 -5.01
N PHE A 100 6.90 -7.04 -3.93
CA PHE A 100 6.01 -6.98 -2.75
C PHE A 100 5.50 -5.56 -2.53
N PHE A 101 4.25 -5.46 -2.06
CA PHE A 101 3.56 -4.22 -1.72
C PHE A 101 3.29 -4.18 -0.22
N TYR A 102 3.46 -3.01 0.39
CA TYR A 102 3.19 -2.71 1.80
C TYR A 102 2.61 -1.31 1.95
#